data_AF-A0A7X6PD31-F1
#
_entry.id   AF-A0A7X6PD31-F1
#
_cell.length_a   1.000
_cell.length_b   1.000
_cell.length_c   1.000
_cell.angle_alpha   90.00
_cell.angle_beta   90.00
_cell.angle_gamma   90.00
#
_symmetry.space_group_name_H-M   'P 1'
#
loop_
_entity.id
_entity.type
_entity.pdbx_description
1 polymer ?
#
loop_
_entity_poly.entity_id
_entity_poly.type
_entity_poly.pdbx_seq_one_letter_code
_entity_poly.pdbx_strand_id
1 'polypeptide(L)'
;MKKSQKPDKVKLLNFNRPIRNALLKGEMISGVVRKHNGDLMAKYTKTVINNTRYYGIWEKDLLEGKWHLLHYGKKEDVESEWKNFADFWKRQGDRISTGIA
;
A
#
# COMPACT_ATOMS: atom_id res chain seq x y z
N MET A 1 7.52 32.00 -26.87
CA MET A 1 7.16 30.65 -26.39
C MET A 1 7.43 30.58 -24.89
N LYS A 2 6.39 30.67 -24.04
CA LYS A 2 6.54 30.56 -22.58
C LYS A 2 6.53 29.07 -22.20
N LYS A 3 7.66 28.56 -21.70
CA LYS A 3 7.75 27.23 -21.09
C LYS A 3 7.04 27.29 -19.73
N SER A 4 5.79 26.83 -19.67
CA SER A 4 5.10 26.61 -18.40
C SER A 4 5.83 25.52 -17.62
N GLN A 5 6.59 25.92 -16.60
CA GLN A 5 7.09 25.02 -15.58
C GLN A 5 5.89 24.40 -14.87
N LYS A 6 5.70 23.09 -15.04
CA LYS A 6 4.66 22.30 -14.36
C LYS A 6 4.83 22.46 -12.84
N PRO A 7 3.94 23.17 -12.12
CA PRO A 7 4.04 23.33 -10.67
C PRO A 7 3.53 22.08 -9.90
N ASP A 8 3.06 21.05 -10.60
CA ASP A 8 2.19 20.02 -10.00
C ASP A 8 2.89 18.89 -9.23
N LYS A 9 4.21 18.70 -9.35
CA LYS A 9 4.87 17.57 -8.68
C LYS A 9 5.32 17.84 -7.23
N VAL A 10 5.53 19.09 -6.85
CA VAL A 10 6.13 19.41 -5.53
C VAL A 10 5.08 19.70 -4.46
N LYS A 11 3.87 20.12 -4.83
CA LYS A 11 2.77 20.37 -3.86
C LYS A 11 1.99 19.11 -3.42
N LEU A 12 2.14 17.98 -4.12
CA LEU A 12 1.48 16.71 -3.77
C LEU A 12 2.15 15.93 -2.60
N LEU A 13 3.37 16.29 -2.21
CA LEU A 13 4.12 15.53 -1.20
C LEU A 13 3.69 15.83 0.25
N ASN A 14 3.22 17.05 0.54
CA ASN A 14 2.83 17.44 1.90
C ASN A 14 1.36 17.10 2.24
N PHE A 15 0.46 17.04 1.25
CA PHE A 15 -0.93 16.65 1.46
C PHE A 15 -1.10 15.14 1.71
N ASN A 16 -0.13 14.33 1.27
CA ASN A 16 -0.16 12.87 1.43
C ASN A 16 0.23 12.38 2.83
N ARG A 17 0.92 13.17 3.66
CA ARG A 17 1.42 12.69 4.96
C ARG A 17 0.28 12.45 5.97
N PRO A 18 -0.71 13.35 6.14
CA PRO A 18 -1.86 13.09 6.99
C PRO A 18 -2.70 11.91 6.51
N ILE A 19 -2.95 11.81 5.20
CA ILE A 19 -3.72 10.72 4.59
C ILE A 19 -3.01 9.38 4.78
N ARG A 20 -1.71 9.32 4.49
CA ARG A 20 -0.86 8.15 4.71
C ARG A 20 -0.90 7.72 6.17
N ASN A 21 -0.72 8.65 7.11
CA ASN A 21 -0.72 8.33 8.54
C ASN A 21 -2.09 7.84 9.02
N ALA A 22 -3.18 8.48 8.57
CA ALA A 22 -4.54 8.07 8.90
C ALA A 22 -4.89 6.69 8.33
N LEU A 23 -4.45 6.38 7.10
CA LEU A 23 -4.60 5.05 6.50
C LEU A 23 -3.74 4.00 7.19
N LEU A 24 -2.51 4.34 7.59
CA LEU A 24 -1.60 3.40 8.25
C LEU A 24 -2.17 2.92 9.60
N LYS A 25 -2.81 3.85 10.31
CA LYS A 25 -3.54 3.64 11.57
C LYS A 25 -5.01 3.22 11.36
N GLY A 26 -5.45 3.08 10.12
CA GLY A 26 -6.81 2.72 9.77
C GLY A 26 -7.15 1.26 10.13
N GLU A 27 -8.43 0.92 10.01
CA GLU A 27 -8.91 -0.45 10.22
C GLU A 27 -8.35 -1.35 9.11
N MET A 28 -7.73 -2.46 9.50
CA MET A 28 -7.29 -3.48 8.56
C MET A 28 -8.48 -4.33 8.12
N ILE A 29 -8.76 -4.32 6.82
CA ILE A 29 -9.83 -5.10 6.19
C ILE A 29 -9.34 -6.52 5.91
N SER A 30 -8.14 -6.64 5.34
CA SER A 30 -7.52 -7.92 5.04
C SER A 30 -6.01 -7.77 4.96
N GLY A 31 -5.32 -8.90 4.93
CA GLY A 31 -3.87 -8.94 4.88
C GLY A 31 -3.34 -10.24 4.30
N VAL A 32 -2.10 -10.20 3.83
CA VAL A 32 -1.36 -11.39 3.41
C VAL A 32 -0.23 -11.62 4.40
N VAL A 33 -0.19 -12.83 4.94
CA VAL A 33 0.81 -13.28 5.90
C VAL A 33 1.77 -14.26 5.25
N ARG A 34 3.03 -14.24 5.68
CA ARG A 34 4.03 -15.22 5.29
C ARG A 34 3.73 -16.55 5.97
N LYS A 35 3.77 -17.65 5.24
CA LYS A 35 3.40 -18.98 5.77
C LYS A 35 4.34 -19.46 6.88
N HIS A 36 5.64 -19.20 6.74
CA HIS A 36 6.66 -19.78 7.62
C HIS A 36 6.69 -19.17 9.03
N ASN A 37 6.39 -17.87 9.18
CA ASN A 37 6.48 -17.18 10.46
C ASN A 37 5.24 -16.35 10.83
N GLY A 38 4.22 -16.33 9.96
CA GLY A 38 2.98 -15.56 10.18
C GLY A 38 3.13 -14.05 9.99
N ASP A 39 4.28 -13.55 9.53
CA ASP A 39 4.51 -12.11 9.39
C ASP A 39 3.58 -11.49 8.34
N LEU A 40 2.93 -10.39 8.71
CA LEU A 40 2.09 -9.62 7.80
C LEU A 40 2.96 -8.90 6.76
N MET A 41 2.89 -9.37 5.51
CA MET A 41 3.63 -8.87 4.36
C MET A 41 2.91 -7.72 3.66
N ALA A 42 1.59 -7.82 3.61
CA ALA A 42 0.75 -6.86 2.94
C ALA A 42 -0.53 -6.66 3.74
N LYS A 43 -1.08 -5.44 3.71
CA LYS A 43 -2.37 -5.15 4.31
C LYS A 43 -3.20 -4.20 3.47
N TYR A 44 -4.50 -4.43 3.51
CA TYR A 44 -5.52 -3.55 2.98
C TYR A 44 -6.26 -2.89 4.13
N THR A 45 -6.29 -1.56 4.13
CA THR A 45 -6.81 -0.74 5.23
C THR A 45 -7.89 0.19 4.73
N LYS A 46 -8.76 0.65 5.64
CA LYS A 46 -9.67 1.77 5.42
C LYS A 46 -9.62 2.78 6.55
N THR A 47 -9.93 4.01 6.23
CA THR A 47 -10.11 5.09 7.20
C THR A 47 -11.10 6.13 6.66
N VAL A 48 -11.59 7.02 7.51
CA VAL A 48 -12.44 8.14 7.11
C VAL A 48 -11.67 9.44 7.34
N ILE A 49 -11.53 10.25 6.28
CA ILE A 49 -10.84 11.54 6.31
C ILE A 49 -11.79 12.55 5.68
N ASN A 50 -12.13 13.61 6.42
CA ASN A 50 -13.06 14.65 5.96
C ASN A 50 -14.36 14.07 5.38
N ASN A 51 -14.99 13.15 6.13
CA ASN A 51 -16.20 12.43 5.74
C ASN A 51 -16.10 11.57 4.47
N THR A 52 -14.89 11.37 3.93
CA THR A 52 -14.64 10.50 2.78
C THR A 52 -13.93 9.24 3.25
N ARG A 53 -14.46 8.07 2.84
CA ARG A 53 -13.85 6.79 3.14
C ARG A 53 -12.73 6.49 2.13
N TYR A 54 -11.52 6.37 2.64
CA TYR A 54 -10.34 6.01 1.87
C TYR A 54 -9.91 4.59 2.19
N TYR A 55 -9.27 3.97 1.19
CA TYR A 55 -8.71 2.65 1.25
C TYR A 55 -7.24 2.71 0.87
N GLY A 56 -6.42 1.83 1.44
CA GLY A 56 -4.97 1.82 1.22
C GLY A 56 -4.40 0.42 1.20
N ILE A 57 -3.56 0.15 0.19
CA ILE A 57 -2.76 -1.07 0.06
C ILE A 57 -1.36 -0.77 0.55
N TRP A 58 -0.89 -1.62 1.44
CA TRP A 58 0.40 -1.50 2.07
C TRP A 58 1.22 -2.76 1.88
N GLU A 59 2.52 -2.57 1.76
CA GLU A 59 3.53 -3.62 1.78
C GLU A 59 4.53 -3.34 2.90
N LYS A 60 4.95 -4.40 3.58
CA LYS A 60 5.96 -4.33 4.63
C LYS A 60 7.33 -4.58 4.00
N ASP A 61 8.22 -3.61 4.14
CA ASP A 61 9.63 -3.83 3.93
C ASP A 61 10.13 -4.75 5.04
N LEU A 62 10.62 -5.94 4.65
CA LEU A 62 11.11 -6.95 5.58
C LEU A 62 12.50 -6.66 6.16
N LEU A 63 13.31 -5.84 5.48
CA LEU A 63 14.62 -5.46 5.96
C LEU A 63 14.50 -4.34 6.99
N GLU A 64 13.67 -3.34 6.70
CA GLU A 64 13.52 -2.18 7.58
C GLU A 64 12.33 -2.28 8.57
N GLY A 65 11.44 -3.25 8.36
CA GLY A 65 10.21 -3.41 9.15
C GLY A 65 9.16 -2.31 8.91
N LYS A 66 9.34 -1.47 7.87
CA LYS A 66 8.52 -0.29 7.60
C LYS A 66 7.36 -0.61 6.65
N TRP A 67 6.30 0.19 6.75
CA TRP A 67 5.14 0.09 5.86
C TRP A 67 5.21 1.13 4.73
N HIS A 68 5.12 0.63 3.51
CA HIS A 68 5.08 1.41 2.28
C HIS A 68 3.65 1.40 1.74
N LEU A 69 3.11 2.60 1.52
CA LEU A 69 1.80 2.74 0.89
C LEU A 69 2.01 2.61 -0.62
N LEU A 70 1.47 1.55 -1.20
CA LEU A 70 1.58 1.29 -2.64
C LEU A 70 0.50 2.04 -3.42
N HIS A 71 -0.74 1.97 -2.92
CA HIS A 71 -1.88 2.59 -3.57
C HIS A 71 -2.93 3.02 -2.55
N TYR A 72 -3.64 4.12 -2.82
CA TYR A 72 -4.75 4.58 -2.00
C TYR A 72 -5.78 5.35 -2.83
N GLY A 73 -7.04 5.36 -2.37
CA GLY A 73 -8.14 5.94 -3.12
C GLY A 73 -9.50 5.56 -2.56
N LYS A 74 -10.53 5.66 -3.40
CA LYS A 74 -11.87 5.14 -3.07
C LYS A 74 -11.88 3.61 -3.22
N LYS A 75 -12.94 2.97 -2.74
CA LYS A 75 -13.04 1.51 -2.74
C LYS A 75 -12.83 0.92 -4.14
N GLU A 76 -13.52 1.48 -5.13
CA GLU A 76 -13.54 1.01 -6.52
C GLU A 76 -12.15 1.05 -7.17
N ASP A 77 -11.35 2.06 -6.86
CA ASP A 77 -10.00 2.23 -7.39
C ASP A 77 -9.00 1.24 -6.78
N VAL A 78 -9.20 0.88 -5.50
CA VAL A 78 -8.19 0.15 -4.72
C VAL A 78 -8.52 -1.33 -4.57
N GLU A 79 -9.80 -1.72 -4.58
CA GLU A 79 -10.20 -3.11 -4.30
C GLU A 79 -9.78 -4.09 -5.41
N SER A 80 -9.81 -3.68 -6.67
CA SER A 80 -9.33 -4.47 -7.81
C SER A 80 -7.81 -4.70 -7.73
N GLU A 81 -7.05 -3.64 -7.48
CA GLU A 81 -5.61 -3.67 -7.27
C GLU A 81 -5.24 -4.57 -6.10
N TRP A 82 -5.99 -4.49 -4.99
CA TRP A 82 -5.77 -5.35 -3.83
C TRP A 82 -5.97 -6.83 -4.17
N LYS A 83 -7.01 -7.19 -4.92
CA LYS A 83 -7.24 -8.59 -5.32
C LYS A 83 -6.06 -9.12 -6.15
N ASN A 84 -5.62 -8.36 -7.14
CA ASN A 84 -4.48 -8.72 -7.98
C ASN A 84 -3.20 -8.88 -7.16
N PHE A 85 -2.94 -7.93 -6.25
CA PHE A 85 -1.76 -7.93 -5.40
C PHE A 85 -1.77 -9.09 -4.38
N ALA A 86 -2.91 -9.32 -3.73
CA ALA A 86 -3.06 -10.40 -2.77
C ALA A 86 -2.92 -11.77 -3.44
N ASP A 87 -3.46 -11.95 -4.65
CA ASP A 87 -3.31 -13.18 -5.41
C ASP A 87 -1.87 -13.42 -5.87
N PHE A 88 -1.16 -12.38 -6.29
CA PHE A 88 0.28 -12.45 -6.56
C PHE A 88 1.04 -12.96 -5.33
N TRP A 89 0.83 -12.35 -4.15
CA TRP A 89 1.50 -12.74 -2.92
C TRP A 89 1.10 -14.14 -2.43
N LYS A 90 -0.16 -14.55 -2.61
CA LYS A 90 -0.59 -15.93 -2.30
C LYS A 90 0.09 -16.97 -3.19
N ARG A 91 0.28 -16.66 -4.48
CA ARG A 91 0.96 -17.54 -5.45
C ARG A 91 2.48 -17.58 -5.25
N GLN A 92 3.06 -16.43 -4.87
CA GLN A 92 4.50 -16.27 -4.66
C GLN A 92 4.94 -16.56 -3.21
N GLY A 93 4.00 -16.80 -2.29
CA GLY A 93 4.22 -16.88 -0.84
C GLY A 93 5.18 -17.96 -0.32
N ASP A 94 5.80 -18.75 -1.21
CA ASP A 94 6.94 -19.64 -0.92
C ASP A 94 8.05 -19.63 -1.99
N ARG A 95 8.01 -18.78 -3.02
CA ARG A 95 9.08 -18.72 -4.03
C ARG A 95 10.22 -17.80 -3.60
N ILE A 96 10.87 -18.15 -2.49
CA ILE A 96 12.29 -17.83 -2.32
C ILE A 96 13.06 -19.08 -2.73
N SER A 97 13.26 -19.27 -4.03
CA SER A 97 14.46 -19.98 -4.46
C SER A 97 15.60 -18.99 -4.35
N THR A 98 16.32 -19.01 -3.24
CA THR A 98 17.73 -18.65 -3.20
C THR A 98 18.47 -19.64 -4.10
N GLY A 99 18.44 -19.40 -5.41
CA GLY A 99 19.31 -20.04 -6.39
C GLY A 99 20.40 -19.05 -6.77
N ILE A 100 21.24 -18.68 -5.80
CA ILE A 100 22.58 -18.21 -6.11
C ILE A 100 23.45 -19.47 -6.01
N ALA A 101 23.69 -20.08 -7.17
CA ALA A 101 24.73 -21.11 -7.35
C ALA A 101 26.05 -20.42 -7.69
#